data_AF-A0A292R0C8-F1
#
_entry.id   AF-A0A292R0C8-F1
#
_cell.length_a   1.000
_cell.length_b   1.000
_cell.length_c   1.000
_cell.angle_alpha   90.00
_cell.angle_beta   90.00
_cell.angle_gamma   90.00
#
_symmetry.space_group_name_H-M   'P 1'
#
loop_
_entity.id
_entity.type
_entity.pdbx_description
1 polymer ?
#
loop_
_entity_poly.entity_id
_entity_poly.type
_entity_poly.pdbx_seq_one_letter_code
_entity_poly.pdbx_strand_id
1 'polypeptide(L)'
;MSEDKVIKLGAKREKNAEHAHHEHRENHDELVYCSFCGRPNTQVLKMVQGPGVNICSECAMIAVQYLILNDRMPSAEAQAILDAFWGKAR
;
A
#
# COMPACT_ATOMS: atom_id res chain seq x y z
N MET A 1 -5.45 -18.38 -5.94
CA MET A 1 -5.58 -16.95 -6.33
C MET A 1 -5.35 -16.13 -5.06
N SER A 2 -4.33 -15.25 -5.05
CA SER A 2 -4.09 -14.17 -4.07
C SER A 2 -2.85 -14.22 -3.15
N GLU A 3 -1.67 -14.67 -3.61
CA GLU A 3 -0.45 -14.55 -2.78
C GLU A 3 0.24 -13.17 -2.83
N ASP A 4 -0.18 -12.24 -3.71
CA ASP A 4 0.55 -10.96 -3.94
C ASP A 4 -0.26 -9.67 -3.69
N LYS A 5 -1.28 -9.72 -2.82
CA LYS A 5 -2.19 -8.58 -2.63
C LYS A 5 -1.65 -7.51 -1.68
N VAL A 6 -0.82 -7.90 -0.71
CA VAL A 6 -0.23 -7.01 0.30
C VAL A 6 1.29 -6.96 0.12
N ILE A 7 1.83 -5.75 -0.10
CA ILE A 7 3.26 -5.49 -0.23
C ILE A 7 3.77 -4.90 1.08
N LYS A 8 4.73 -5.54 1.74
CA LYS A 8 5.33 -5.05 2.99
C LYS A 8 6.57 -4.20 2.70
N LEU A 9 6.53 -2.92 3.06
CA LEU A 9 7.67 -2.00 2.93
C LEU A 9 8.29 -1.73 4.31
N GLY A 10 9.63 -1.76 4.36
CA GLY A 10 10.36 -1.28 5.53
C GLY A 10 10.32 -2.19 6.76
N ALA A 11 10.22 -3.52 6.57
CA ALA A 11 10.41 -4.48 7.66
C ALA A 11 11.83 -4.35 8.24
N LYS A 12 11.99 -3.49 9.24
CA LYS A 12 13.17 -3.46 10.10
C LYS A 12 13.18 -4.79 10.86
N ARG A 13 14.26 -5.56 10.72
CA ARG A 13 14.44 -6.84 11.42
C ARG A 13 14.60 -6.57 12.91
N GLU A 14 13.50 -6.49 13.65
CA GLU A 14 13.52 -6.37 15.11
C GLU A 14 13.55 -7.77 15.72
N LYS A 15 14.61 -8.08 16.47
CA LYS A 15 14.70 -9.29 17.30
C LYS A 15 13.99 -9.00 18.62
N ASN A 16 13.02 -9.86 18.97
CA ASN A 16 12.39 -10.12 20.26
C ASN A 16 11.77 -8.94 21.07
N ALA A 17 10.45 -9.03 21.24
CA ALA A 17 9.86 -9.13 22.58
C ALA A 17 8.59 -9.98 22.49
N GLU A 18 8.62 -11.11 23.20
CA GLU A 18 7.53 -12.07 23.35
C GLU A 18 6.39 -11.46 24.17
N HIS A 19 5.14 -11.85 23.89
CA HIS A 19 4.18 -12.35 24.88
C HIS A 19 3.09 -13.12 24.13
N ALA A 20 2.82 -14.32 24.63
CA ALA A 20 2.19 -15.43 23.94
C ALA A 20 0.65 -15.38 23.95
N HIS A 21 0.03 -15.81 22.84
CA HIS A 21 -1.12 -16.71 22.87
C HIS A 21 -1.05 -17.68 21.67
N HIS A 22 -1.37 -18.93 21.98
CA HIS A 22 -1.15 -20.15 21.23
C HIS A 22 -2.28 -20.43 20.20
N GLU A 23 -1.87 -20.95 19.04
CA GLU A 23 -2.60 -21.87 18.14
C GLU A 23 -3.88 -21.43 17.40
N HIS A 24 -3.73 -21.11 16.11
CA HIS A 24 -4.16 -22.03 15.03
C HIS A 24 -3.44 -21.66 13.73
N ARG A 25 -2.76 -22.65 13.15
CA ARG A 25 -2.00 -22.51 11.90
C ARG A 25 -2.95 -22.68 10.72
N GLU A 26 -3.75 -21.66 10.46
CA GLU A 26 -4.50 -21.54 9.21
C GLU A 26 -3.84 -20.45 8.36
N ASN A 27 -3.76 -20.73 7.06
CA ASN A 27 -3.23 -19.85 6.02
C ASN A 27 -4.16 -18.63 5.80
N HIS A 28 -4.48 -17.90 6.88
CA HIS A 28 -5.24 -16.66 6.83
C HIS A 28 -4.31 -15.56 6.38
N ASP A 29 -4.49 -15.15 5.14
CA ASP A 29 -4.05 -13.86 4.64
C ASP A 29 -4.54 -12.79 5.63
N GLU A 30 -3.66 -12.31 6.54
CA GLU A 30 -4.05 -11.42 7.64
C GLU A 30 -4.88 -10.26 7.09
N LEU A 31 -6.07 -10.05 7.67
CA LEU A 31 -6.94 -8.94 7.28
C LEU A 31 -6.27 -7.62 7.69
N VAL A 32 -5.57 -7.02 6.74
CA VAL A 32 -4.99 -5.69 6.86
C VAL A 32 -6.01 -4.66 6.37
N TYR A 33 -6.08 -3.50 7.01
CA TYR A 33 -7.00 -2.42 6.67
C TYR A 33 -6.25 -1.17 6.20
N CYS A 34 -6.76 -0.53 5.16
CA CYS A 34 -6.26 0.76 4.71
C CYS A 34 -6.54 1.83 5.78
N SER A 35 -5.51 2.53 6.22
CA SER A 35 -5.59 3.59 7.24
C SER A 35 -6.36 4.82 6.77
N PHE A 36 -6.65 4.94 5.47
CA PHE A 36 -7.31 6.09 4.87
C PHE A 36 -8.80 5.84 4.61
N CYS A 37 -9.17 4.76 3.91
CA CYS A 37 -10.56 4.45 3.58
C CYS A 37 -11.20 3.37 4.47
N GLY A 38 -10.44 2.71 5.34
CA GLY A 38 -10.93 1.67 6.24
C GLY A 38 -11.30 0.33 5.58
N ARG A 39 -11.12 0.17 4.26
CA ARG A 39 -11.40 -1.10 3.57
C ARG A 39 -10.32 -2.16 3.83
N PRO A 40 -10.69 -3.44 3.96
CA PRO A 40 -9.74 -4.54 4.11
C PRO A 40 -9.00 -4.85 2.80
N ASN A 41 -7.84 -5.53 2.90
CA ASN A 41 -7.07 -6.04 1.74
C ASN A 41 -7.94 -6.85 0.79
N THR A 42 -8.91 -7.63 1.28
CA THR A 42 -9.83 -8.43 0.47
C THR A 42 -10.72 -7.60 -0.47
N GLN A 43 -11.00 -6.32 -0.15
CA GLN A 43 -11.89 -5.44 -0.91
C GLN A 43 -11.19 -4.42 -1.81
N VAL A 44 -9.87 -4.32 -1.76
CA VAL A 44 -9.08 -3.39 -2.60
C VAL A 44 -8.27 -4.15 -3.64
N LEU A 45 -7.65 -3.50 -4.64
CA LEU A 45 -6.85 -4.22 -5.63
C LEU A 45 -5.49 -4.67 -5.07
N LYS A 46 -4.75 -3.73 -4.47
CA LYS A 46 -3.50 -3.97 -3.75
C LYS A 46 -3.42 -3.10 -2.51
N MET A 47 -2.62 -3.54 -1.54
CA MET A 47 -2.30 -2.78 -0.34
C MET A 47 -0.80 -2.76 -0.10
N VAL A 48 -0.31 -1.60 0.32
CA VAL A 48 1.05 -1.42 0.82
C VAL A 48 0.98 -1.29 2.35
N GLN A 49 1.68 -2.17 3.06
CA GLN A 49 1.80 -2.18 4.51
C GLN A 49 3.17 -1.59 4.90
N GLY A 50 3.17 -0.53 5.68
CA GLY A 50 4.36 0.06 6.29
C GLY A 50 4.34 -0.03 7.81
N PRO A 51 5.36 0.50 8.50
CA PRO A 51 5.39 0.54 9.96
C PRO A 51 4.24 1.39 10.52
N GLY A 52 3.21 0.74 11.07
CA GLY A 52 2.08 1.39 11.74
C GLY A 52 1.02 2.01 10.81
N VAL A 53 1.17 1.93 9.49
CA VAL A 53 0.22 2.52 8.53
C VAL A 53 0.13 1.68 7.26
N ASN A 54 -1.08 1.56 6.71
CA ASN A 54 -1.31 0.85 5.45
C ASN A 54 -2.09 1.73 4.47
N ILE A 55 -1.76 1.64 3.18
CA ILE A 55 -2.45 2.39 2.13
C ILE A 55 -2.86 1.46 0.99
N CYS A 56 -4.11 1.53 0.55
CA CYS A 56 -4.58 0.80 -0.62
C CYS A 56 -4.27 1.56 -1.92
N SER A 57 -4.29 0.83 -3.05
CA SER A 57 -4.02 1.37 -4.38
C SER A 57 -4.89 2.59 -4.73
N GLU A 58 -6.18 2.58 -4.37
CA GLU A 58 -7.10 3.69 -4.67
C GLU A 58 -6.75 4.96 -3.88
N CYS A 59 -6.47 4.82 -2.57
CA CYS A 59 -6.05 5.96 -1.75
C CYS A 59 -4.70 6.53 -2.20
N ALA A 60 -3.78 5.69 -2.65
CA ALA A 60 -2.51 6.13 -3.23
C ALA A 60 -2.73 6.95 -4.52
N MET A 61 -3.63 6.52 -5.41
CA MET A 61 -3.97 7.28 -6.62
C MET A 61 -4.61 8.64 -6.30
N ILE A 62 -5.52 8.69 -5.31
CA ILE A 62 -6.12 9.94 -4.85
C ILE A 62 -5.02 10.88 -4.32
N ALA A 63 -4.11 10.37 -3.49
CA ALA A 63 -3.00 11.17 -2.97
C ALA A 63 -2.12 11.72 -4.10
N VAL A 64 -1.78 10.90 -5.10
CA VAL A 64 -1.03 11.35 -6.29
C VAL A 64 -1.79 12.46 -7.04
N GLN A 65 -3.09 12.29 -7.26
CA GLN A 65 -3.94 13.29 -7.91
C GLN A 65 -3.94 14.61 -7.14
N TYR A 66 -4.09 14.59 -5.81
CA TYR A 66 -4.10 15.82 -5.02
C TYR A 66 -2.72 16.49 -4.96
N LEU A 67 -1.66 15.72 -4.71
CA LEU A 67 -0.31 16.25 -4.49
C LEU A 67 0.37 16.73 -5.78
N ILE A 68 0.08 16.09 -6.91
CA ILE A 68 0.80 16.37 -8.16
C ILE A 68 -0.02 17.22 -9.13
N LEU A 69 -1.35 17.04 -9.17
CA LEU A 69 -2.16 17.70 -10.19
C LEU A 69 -2.82 19.00 -9.70
N ASN A 70 -2.93 19.22 -8.38
CA ASN A 70 -3.46 20.49 -7.84
C ASN A 70 -2.36 21.48 -7.43
N ASP A 71 -1.19 21.01 -7.00
CA ASP A 71 -0.02 21.89 -6.77
C ASP A 71 0.69 22.15 -8.11
N ARG A 72 0.87 23.43 -8.44
CA ARG A 72 1.43 23.87 -9.73
C ARG A 72 2.79 23.19 -10.02
N MET A 73 2.79 22.32 -11.02
CA MET A 73 3.93 21.64 -11.64
C MET A 73 4.68 20.63 -10.74
N PRO A 74 4.48 19.31 -10.96
CA PRO A 74 5.48 18.32 -10.57
C PRO A 74 6.87 18.71 -11.10
N SER A 75 7.93 18.36 -10.36
CA SER A 75 9.28 18.39 -10.92
C SER A 75 9.33 17.59 -12.23
N ALA A 76 10.23 17.94 -13.15
CA ALA A 76 10.36 17.22 -14.42
C ALA A 76 10.57 15.71 -14.23
N GLU A 77 11.24 15.30 -13.14
CA GLU A 77 11.41 13.90 -12.74
C GLU A 77 10.10 13.25 -12.30
N ALA A 78 9.30 13.92 -11.47
CA ALA A 78 7.99 13.43 -11.07
C ALA A 78 7.05 13.31 -12.27
N GLN A 79 7.04 14.30 -13.18
CA GLN A 79 6.27 14.23 -14.42
C GLN A 79 6.73 13.09 -15.33
N ALA A 80 8.04 12.88 -15.50
CA ALA A 80 8.56 11.76 -16.30
C ALA A 80 8.16 10.40 -15.72
N ILE A 81 8.14 10.27 -14.39
CA ILE A 81 7.64 9.08 -13.69
C ILE A 81 6.15 8.91 -13.99
N LEU A 82 5.33 9.96 -13.85
CA LEU A 82 3.90 9.89 -14.17
C LEU A 82 3.67 9.50 -15.63
N ASP A 83 4.39 10.09 -16.58
CA ASP A 83 4.26 9.80 -18.01
C ASP A 83 4.68 8.35 -18.34
N ALA A 84 5.69 7.82 -17.65
CA ALA A 84 6.09 6.41 -17.81
C ALA A 84 5.01 5.44 -17.29
N PHE A 85 4.28 5.82 -16.24
CA PHE A 85 3.23 4.98 -15.63
C PHE A 85 1.87 5.13 -16.34
N TRP A 86 1.47 6.33 -16.75
CA TRP A 86 0.15 6.64 -17.33
C TRP A 86 0.16 6.91 -18.85
N GLY A 87 1.31 7.23 -19.45
CA GLY A 87 1.43 7.56 -20.88
C GLY A 87 1.34 6.37 -21.84
N LYS A 88 1.29 5.13 -21.33
CA LYS A 88 1.05 3.90 -22.12
C LYS A 88 -0.42 3.46 -22.19
N ALA A 89 -1.36 4.33 -21.85
CA ALA A 89 -2.77 4.13 -22.20
C ALA A 89 -2.99 4.52 -23.68
N ARG A 90 -2.54 3.67 -24.60
CA ARG A 90 -2.95 3.72 -26.00
C ARG A 90 -3.14 2.32 -26.55
#